data_AF-A0AAD0UT90-F1
#
_entry.id   AF-A0AAD0UT90-F1
#
_cell.length_a   1.000
_cell.length_b   1.000
_cell.length_c   1.000
_cell.angle_alpha   90.00
_cell.angle_beta   90.00
_cell.angle_gamma   90.00
#
_symmetry.space_group_name_H-M   'P 1'
#
loop_
_entity.id
_entity.type
_entity.pdbx_description
1 polymer ?
#
loop_
_entity_poly.entity_id
_entity_poly.type
_entity_poly.pdbx_seq_one_letter_code
_entity_poly.pdbx_strand_id
1 'polypeptide(L)'
;MFSSGRIQSFGIFLFFILSCSQAEKIEMDLSKGGIGAFLNILPSILPVDDSPFDSTAFPATILEGQSTSLKLTLKTRAASVEQYNLTWADTSAGSTVDQVSITYTGSNTINVNVTALDNDCLDDTVVLNATRISDSKVFALKLPVTDRDRCIFLASNSSTPGVTGAGFTANLGGIAGADAKCQAEKPSALPGTASEYKALLGIEGFRNPTKTGTSEVDWPLKVGIRYFSYSAQAPEGALIATGVSNGIGTGSAIFSFPLNSSINHSTDASALSFWTGMNSTFYPLVGTYTCSNYTDGTTGYGYDGVQNSTSSSAISSYYFSCTNLARLICVRQ
;
A
#
# COMPACT_ATOMS: atom_id res chain seq x y z
N MET A 1 47.28 -61.13 -30.12
CA MET A 1 48.71 -61.41 -29.88
C MET A 1 49.09 -60.69 -28.58
N PHE A 2 49.68 -61.43 -27.63
CA PHE A 2 50.10 -61.08 -26.25
C PHE A 2 50.83 -59.72 -26.13
N SER A 3 50.95 -59.01 -25.00
CA SER A 3 51.22 -59.33 -23.58
C SER A 3 51.01 -58.05 -22.74
N SER A 4 50.24 -58.01 -21.65
CA SER A 4 50.58 -58.28 -20.24
C SER A 4 51.75 -57.49 -19.63
N GLY A 5 51.48 -56.83 -18.49
CA GLY A 5 52.46 -56.23 -17.58
C GLY A 5 51.84 -55.41 -16.43
N ARG A 6 51.22 -56.08 -15.45
CA ARG A 6 50.72 -55.51 -14.18
C ARG A 6 51.87 -55.12 -13.23
N ILE A 7 51.69 -54.05 -12.44
CA ILE A 7 52.19 -53.97 -11.05
C ILE A 7 51.06 -53.44 -10.16
N GLN A 8 50.80 -54.19 -9.08
CA GLN A 8 49.79 -53.96 -8.04
C GLN A 8 50.38 -53.22 -6.83
N SER A 9 49.48 -52.65 -6.01
CA SER A 9 49.50 -52.51 -4.52
C SER A 9 49.19 -51.05 -4.10
N PHE A 10 48.40 -50.70 -3.08
CA PHE A 10 47.54 -51.37 -2.08
C PHE A 10 46.79 -50.23 -1.31
N GLY A 11 45.60 -50.50 -0.73
CA GLY A 11 44.95 -49.65 0.30
C GLY A 11 43.48 -49.30 0.01
N ILE A 12 42.48 -50.13 0.37
CA ILE A 12 41.71 -50.15 1.65
C ILE A 12 40.83 -48.88 1.82
N PHE A 13 39.55 -48.91 1.43
CA PHE A 13 38.33 -49.29 2.21
C PHE A 13 37.68 -48.10 2.93
N LEU A 14 36.46 -47.70 2.55
CA LEU A 14 35.35 -47.40 3.49
C LEU A 14 34.06 -46.99 2.75
N PHE A 15 33.05 -47.85 2.90
CA PHE A 15 31.64 -47.58 2.65
C PHE A 15 31.13 -46.47 3.56
N PHE A 16 30.35 -45.52 3.03
CA PHE A 16 29.40 -44.75 3.84
C PHE A 16 27.98 -44.96 3.31
N ILE A 17 27.25 -45.74 4.10
CA ILE A 17 25.80 -45.91 4.10
C ILE A 17 25.28 -44.70 4.89
N LEU A 18 24.51 -43.81 4.28
CA LEU A 18 23.79 -42.77 5.01
C LEU A 18 22.42 -43.30 5.41
N SER A 19 22.34 -43.63 6.69
CA SER A 19 21.17 -44.09 7.43
C SER A 19 20.12 -42.99 7.57
N CYS A 20 18.86 -43.42 7.48
CA CYS A 20 17.66 -42.70 7.90
C CYS A 20 17.80 -42.19 9.34
N SER A 21 17.74 -40.89 9.59
CA SER A 21 17.44 -40.35 10.92
C SER A 21 15.92 -40.25 11.07
N GLN A 22 15.35 -41.11 11.91
CA GLN A 22 14.01 -40.89 12.45
C GLN A 22 14.06 -39.68 13.39
N ALA A 23 13.09 -38.77 13.26
CA ALA A 23 12.88 -37.72 14.24
C ALA A 23 12.27 -38.35 15.51
N GLU A 24 13.02 -38.34 16.59
CA GLU A 24 12.60 -38.81 17.90
C GLU A 24 11.64 -37.79 18.53
N LYS A 25 10.56 -38.28 19.16
CA LYS A 25 9.61 -37.43 19.89
C LYS A 25 10.29 -36.80 21.10
N ILE A 26 10.21 -35.47 21.20
CA ILE A 26 10.60 -34.76 22.43
C ILE A 26 9.44 -34.86 23.42
N GLU A 27 9.59 -35.69 24.45
CA GLU A 27 8.74 -35.65 25.64
C GLU A 27 9.30 -34.61 26.61
N MET A 28 8.52 -33.56 26.90
CA MET A 28 8.85 -32.58 27.93
C MET A 28 8.37 -33.09 29.30
N ASP A 29 9.31 -33.69 30.05
CA ASP A 29 9.13 -33.99 31.46
C ASP A 29 9.28 -32.69 32.29
N LEU A 30 8.16 -32.22 32.85
CA LEU A 30 8.06 -30.99 33.65
C LEU A 30 8.28 -31.24 35.16
N SER A 31 8.83 -32.39 35.57
CA SER A 31 8.90 -32.76 36.99
C SER A 31 10.21 -32.45 37.72
N LYS A 32 11.18 -31.72 37.16
CA LYS A 32 12.41 -31.36 37.89
C LYS A 32 12.76 -29.88 37.71
N GLY A 33 12.47 -29.10 38.74
CA GLY A 33 12.90 -27.71 38.86
C GLY A 33 14.42 -27.59 38.74
N GLY A 34 14.85 -26.74 37.81
CA GLY A 34 16.25 -26.44 37.54
C GLY A 34 16.34 -25.13 36.78
N ILE A 35 16.87 -24.12 37.46
CA ILE A 35 17.06 -22.74 37.03
C ILE A 35 17.89 -22.71 35.74
N GLY A 36 17.38 -22.08 34.67
CA GLY A 36 18.22 -21.79 33.50
C GLY A 36 17.57 -21.95 32.12
N ALA A 37 16.39 -21.38 31.90
CA ALA A 37 15.93 -21.02 30.56
C ALA A 37 14.96 -19.85 30.68
N PHE A 38 15.48 -18.62 30.68
CA PHE A 38 14.64 -17.45 30.41
C PHE A 38 14.32 -17.48 28.91
N LEU A 39 13.30 -18.27 28.55
CA LEU A 39 12.56 -17.99 27.34
C LEU A 39 11.93 -16.61 27.55
N ASN A 40 12.39 -15.62 26.77
CA ASN A 40 11.63 -14.39 26.54
C ASN A 40 10.36 -14.78 25.77
N ILE A 41 9.43 -15.39 26.48
CA ILE A 41 8.03 -15.46 26.05
C ILE A 41 7.55 -14.03 26.22
N LEU A 42 7.63 -13.23 25.14
CA LEU A 42 6.70 -12.13 24.95
C LEU A 42 5.34 -12.71 25.31
N PRO A 43 4.60 -12.17 26.30
CA PRO A 43 3.28 -12.68 26.56
C PRO A 43 2.51 -12.53 25.26
N SER A 44 2.25 -13.66 24.60
CA SER A 44 1.22 -13.76 23.60
C SER A 44 -0.07 -13.53 24.36
N ILE A 45 -0.42 -12.25 24.52
CA ILE A 45 -1.62 -11.80 25.17
C ILE A 45 -2.75 -12.26 24.28
N LEU A 46 -3.34 -13.40 24.62
CA LEU A 46 -4.55 -13.89 24.00
C LEU A 46 -5.63 -12.83 24.27
N PRO A 47 -6.18 -12.16 23.25
CA PRO A 47 -7.30 -11.25 23.47
C PRO A 47 -8.44 -12.04 24.09
N VAL A 48 -8.90 -11.60 25.25
CA VAL A 48 -10.07 -12.20 25.92
C VAL A 48 -11.30 -11.82 25.09
N ASP A 49 -12.08 -12.82 24.69
CA ASP A 49 -13.17 -12.73 23.70
C ASP A 49 -14.36 -11.84 24.10
N ASP A 50 -14.35 -11.23 25.29
CA ASP A 50 -15.41 -10.31 25.70
C ASP A 50 -14.80 -8.99 26.21
N SER A 51 -14.60 -8.06 25.27
CA SER A 51 -14.17 -6.70 25.58
C SER A 51 -15.17 -6.06 26.57
N PRO A 52 -14.70 -5.37 27.62
CA PRO A 52 -15.58 -4.67 28.55
C PRO A 52 -16.20 -3.42 27.92
N PHE A 53 -15.70 -3.00 26.75
CA PHE A 53 -16.18 -1.84 26.02
C PHE A 53 -17.35 -2.18 25.10
N ASP A 54 -18.34 -1.30 25.06
CA ASP A 54 -19.42 -1.32 24.08
C ASP A 54 -18.91 -0.75 22.75
N SER A 55 -18.62 -1.66 21.81
CA SER A 55 -18.15 -1.30 20.46
C SER A 55 -19.23 -0.71 19.57
N THR A 56 -20.51 -0.77 19.95
CA THR A 56 -21.61 -0.16 19.15
C THR A 56 -21.56 1.37 19.18
N ALA A 57 -20.86 1.94 20.16
CA ALA A 57 -20.62 3.37 20.28
C ALA A 57 -19.38 3.85 19.50
N PHE A 58 -18.62 2.94 18.87
CA PHE A 58 -17.45 3.32 18.09
C PHE A 58 -17.87 3.88 16.73
N PRO A 59 -17.12 4.86 16.18
CA PRO A 59 -17.35 5.30 14.82
C PRO A 59 -17.18 4.12 13.86
N ALA A 60 -17.99 4.09 12.80
CA ALA A 60 -17.92 3.01 11.79
C ALA A 60 -16.58 2.99 11.05
N THR A 61 -15.97 4.17 10.86
CA THR A 61 -14.62 4.36 10.36
C THR A 61 -14.05 5.65 10.94
N ILE A 62 -12.73 5.75 11.06
CA ILE A 62 -12.02 6.99 11.34
C ILE A 62 -11.18 7.39 10.11
N LEU A 63 -10.97 8.68 9.90
CA LEU A 63 -10.13 9.14 8.79
C LEU A 63 -8.66 9.19 9.23
N GLU A 64 -7.78 8.63 8.41
CA GLU A 64 -6.34 8.64 8.65
C GLU A 64 -5.79 10.08 8.81
N GLY A 65 -4.95 10.28 9.81
CA GLY A 65 -4.36 11.57 10.17
C GLY A 65 -5.33 12.60 10.74
N GLN A 66 -6.61 12.26 10.94
CA GLN A 66 -7.60 13.15 11.55
C GLN A 66 -7.92 12.74 12.99
N SER A 67 -7.87 13.72 13.90
CA SER A 67 -8.29 13.52 15.29
C SER A 67 -9.78 13.21 15.35
N THR A 68 -10.12 12.06 15.94
CA THR A 68 -11.49 11.54 16.08
C THR A 68 -11.77 11.21 17.54
N SER A 69 -12.96 11.60 18.02
CA SER A 69 -13.38 11.29 19.40
C SER A 69 -13.97 9.87 19.48
N LEU A 70 -13.32 8.99 20.24
CA LEU A 70 -13.81 7.67 20.58
C LEU A 70 -14.53 7.69 21.92
N LYS A 71 -15.76 7.20 21.93
CA LYS A 71 -16.57 7.05 23.13
C LYS A 71 -16.36 5.68 23.76
N LEU A 72 -15.46 5.59 24.73
CA LEU A 72 -15.16 4.35 25.46
C LEU A 72 -16.19 4.15 26.58
N THR A 73 -17.21 3.35 26.31
CA THR A 73 -18.30 3.04 27.26
C THR A 73 -18.13 1.62 27.79
N LEU A 74 -18.08 1.44 29.11
CA LEU A 74 -18.11 0.12 29.72
C LEU A 74 -19.54 -0.47 29.62
N LYS A 75 -19.64 -1.72 29.15
CA LYS A 75 -20.90 -2.49 29.06
C LYS A 75 -21.62 -2.57 30.40
N THR A 76 -20.85 -2.67 31.47
CA THR A 76 -21.34 -2.68 32.85
C THR A 76 -20.68 -1.57 33.64
N ARG A 77 -21.46 -0.86 34.45
CA ARG A 77 -20.90 0.14 35.37
C ARG A 77 -19.96 -0.54 36.35
N ALA A 78 -18.73 -0.04 36.46
CA ALA A 78 -17.78 -0.52 37.44
C ALA A 78 -18.29 -0.24 38.87
N ALA A 79 -18.32 -1.27 39.72
CA ALA A 79 -18.66 -1.14 41.14
C ALA A 79 -17.53 -0.47 41.95
N SER A 80 -16.30 -0.49 41.41
CA SER A 80 -15.09 0.13 41.93
C SER A 80 -14.44 1.02 40.86
N VAL A 81 -13.38 1.74 41.21
CA VAL A 81 -12.57 2.47 40.23
C VAL A 81 -11.94 1.47 39.26
N GLU A 82 -12.16 1.67 37.95
CA GLU A 82 -11.50 0.91 36.90
C GLU A 82 -10.58 1.81 36.08
N GLN A 83 -9.38 1.32 35.76
CA GLN A 83 -8.37 2.08 35.05
C GLN A 83 -7.81 1.27 33.88
N TYR A 84 -7.54 1.96 32.78
CA TYR A 84 -6.98 1.38 31.57
C TYR A 84 -5.87 2.27 31.03
N ASN A 85 -4.79 1.66 30.53
CA ASN A 85 -3.77 2.33 29.72
C ASN A 85 -4.04 2.05 28.24
N LEU A 86 -4.01 3.09 27.42
CA LEU A 86 -4.28 3.05 25.99
C LEU A 86 -2.96 3.13 25.21
N THR A 87 -2.74 2.16 24.33
CA THR A 87 -1.54 2.11 23.49
C THR A 87 -1.91 1.56 22.12
N TRP A 88 -1.43 2.19 21.06
CA TRP A 88 -1.54 1.61 19.72
C TRP A 88 -0.74 0.31 19.62
N ALA A 89 -1.31 -0.71 18.97
CA ALA A 89 -0.64 -1.97 18.74
C ALA A 89 0.51 -1.81 17.74
N ASP A 90 0.28 -1.03 16.68
CA ASP A 90 1.34 -0.57 15.79
C ASP A 90 1.77 0.85 16.16
N THR A 91 3.07 1.04 16.36
CA THR A 91 3.69 2.32 16.71
C THR A 91 4.52 2.90 15.57
N SER A 92 4.61 2.20 14.43
CA SER A 92 5.50 2.53 13.31
C SER A 92 5.15 3.83 12.59
N ALA A 93 3.87 4.20 12.56
CA ALA A 93 3.35 5.34 11.80
C ALA A 93 3.09 6.61 12.66
N GLY A 94 3.34 6.56 13.97
CA GLY A 94 3.21 7.73 14.84
C GLY A 94 1.77 8.07 15.26
N SER A 95 0.85 7.10 15.23
CA SER A 95 -0.51 7.23 15.78
C SER A 95 -0.51 7.76 17.21
N THR A 96 -1.49 8.60 17.57
CA THR A 96 -1.57 9.27 18.88
C THR A 96 -2.90 9.05 19.58
N VAL A 97 -2.89 9.15 20.91
CA VAL A 97 -4.08 9.21 21.77
C VAL A 97 -3.85 10.33 22.78
N ASP A 98 -4.84 11.19 22.96
CA ASP A 98 -4.71 12.37 23.84
C ASP A 98 -4.63 12.00 25.34
N GLN A 99 -5.20 10.85 25.71
CA GLN A 99 -5.21 10.31 27.06
C GLN A 99 -4.68 8.87 27.06
N VAL A 100 -3.41 8.71 27.44
CA VAL A 100 -2.75 7.39 27.54
C VAL A 100 -3.25 6.58 28.74
N SER A 101 -3.87 7.22 29.74
CA SER A 101 -4.46 6.55 30.90
C SER A 101 -5.83 7.11 31.20
N ILE A 102 -6.83 6.24 31.33
CA ILE A 102 -8.23 6.58 31.60
C ILE A 102 -8.70 5.95 32.90
N THR A 103 -9.53 6.67 33.66
CA THR A 103 -10.03 6.23 34.97
C THR A 103 -11.54 6.45 35.07
N TYR A 104 -12.29 5.37 35.28
CA TYR A 104 -13.74 5.40 35.46
C TYR A 104 -14.09 5.61 36.93
N THR A 105 -14.49 6.84 37.28
CA THR A 105 -15.01 7.21 38.60
C THR A 105 -16.47 7.66 38.49
N GLY A 106 -17.41 6.77 38.80
CA GLY A 106 -18.84 7.08 38.85
C GLY A 106 -19.57 7.14 37.50
N SER A 107 -18.92 7.59 36.43
CA SER A 107 -19.35 7.46 35.02
C SER A 107 -18.86 6.12 34.44
N ASN A 108 -19.62 5.56 33.49
CA ASN A 108 -19.21 4.39 32.69
C ASN A 108 -18.69 4.78 31.30
N THR A 109 -18.59 6.07 31.00
CA THR A 109 -18.20 6.59 29.68
C THR A 109 -17.06 7.59 29.82
N ILE A 110 -16.05 7.47 28.96
CA ILE A 110 -14.96 8.43 28.76
C ILE A 110 -14.80 8.68 27.26
N ASN A 111 -14.54 9.93 26.87
CA ASN A 111 -14.17 10.27 25.51
C ASN A 111 -12.65 10.45 25.44
N VAL A 112 -12.03 9.80 24.46
CA VAL A 112 -10.61 9.98 24.13
C VAL A 112 -10.51 10.40 22.68
N ASN A 113 -9.58 11.29 22.36
CA ASN A 113 -9.30 11.64 20.97
C ASN A 113 -8.12 10.80 20.47
N VAL A 114 -8.31 10.19 19.33
CA VAL A 114 -7.30 9.37 18.66
C VAL A 114 -6.99 9.94 17.30
N THR A 115 -5.73 9.82 16.88
CA THR A 115 -5.33 10.04 15.49
C THR A 115 -4.60 8.80 15.03
N ALA A 116 -5.24 8.04 14.14
CA ALA A 116 -4.62 6.89 13.50
C ALA A 116 -3.80 7.36 12.30
N LEU A 117 -2.62 6.77 12.13
CA LEU A 117 -1.74 6.90 10.99
C LEU A 117 -1.28 5.50 10.61
N ASP A 118 -1.14 5.27 9.32
CA ASP A 118 -0.46 4.14 8.74
C ASP A 118 0.47 4.64 7.62
N ASN A 119 1.23 3.72 7.03
CA ASN A 119 2.24 4.02 6.03
C ASN A 119 1.99 3.23 4.74
N ASP A 120 0.72 3.12 4.36
CA ASP A 120 0.34 2.58 3.06
C ASP A 120 -0.79 3.41 2.43
N CYS A 121 -1.63 2.80 1.62
CA CYS A 121 -2.73 3.46 0.93
C CYS A 121 -4.02 2.63 0.98
N LEU A 122 -4.03 1.57 1.80
CA LEU A 122 -5.09 0.59 1.91
C LEU A 122 -5.97 0.95 3.11
N ASP A 123 -7.28 0.82 2.93
CA ASP A 123 -8.20 0.90 4.07
C ASP A 123 -7.93 -0.31 4.97
N ASP A 124 -7.44 -0.07 6.19
CA ASP A 124 -7.10 -1.13 7.15
C ASP A 124 -7.85 -0.97 8.50
N THR A 125 -7.58 -1.87 9.43
CA THR A 125 -8.05 -1.85 10.81
C THR A 125 -6.87 -1.68 11.75
N VAL A 126 -6.73 -0.49 12.32
CA VAL A 126 -5.78 -0.25 13.39
C VAL A 126 -6.32 -0.78 14.72
N VAL A 127 -5.40 -1.16 15.62
CA VAL A 127 -5.76 -1.70 16.93
C VAL A 127 -5.26 -0.78 18.03
N LEU A 128 -6.18 -0.25 18.83
CA LEU A 128 -5.88 0.43 20.09
C LEU A 128 -6.04 -0.56 21.24
N ASN A 129 -4.94 -0.89 21.92
CA ASN A 129 -4.95 -1.77 23.08
C ASN A 129 -5.34 -1.00 24.33
N ALA A 130 -6.41 -1.42 25.00
CA ALA A 130 -6.78 -0.97 26.33
C ALA A 130 -6.31 -2.01 27.35
N THR A 131 -5.27 -1.70 28.10
CA THR A 131 -4.69 -2.57 29.13
C THR A 131 -5.27 -2.20 30.49
N ARG A 132 -6.07 -3.08 31.07
CA ARG A 132 -6.62 -2.88 32.41
C ARG A 132 -5.52 -2.96 33.46
N ILE A 133 -5.43 -1.94 34.32
CA ILE A 133 -4.31 -1.82 35.28
C ILE A 133 -4.37 -2.89 36.37
N SER A 134 -5.57 -3.27 36.82
CA SER A 134 -5.74 -4.18 37.97
C SER A 134 -5.24 -5.61 37.73
N ASP A 135 -5.32 -6.09 36.49
CA ASP A 135 -4.97 -7.47 36.14
C ASP A 135 -4.16 -7.59 34.83
N SER A 136 -3.72 -6.47 34.27
CA SER A 136 -2.94 -6.40 33.03
C SER A 136 -3.58 -7.07 31.81
N LYS A 137 -4.90 -7.30 31.83
CA LYS A 137 -5.61 -7.83 30.66
C LYS A 137 -5.67 -6.77 29.56
N VAL A 138 -5.41 -7.19 28.34
CA VAL A 138 -5.47 -6.32 27.16
C VAL A 138 -6.72 -6.60 26.35
N PHE A 139 -7.42 -5.52 26.00
CA PHE A 139 -8.58 -5.54 25.13
C PHE A 139 -8.24 -4.80 23.84
N ALA A 140 -8.29 -5.52 22.72
CA ALA A 140 -8.01 -4.98 21.40
C ALA A 140 -9.24 -4.24 20.87
N LEU A 141 -9.15 -2.91 20.78
CA LEU A 141 -10.18 -2.07 20.17
C LEU A 141 -9.83 -1.94 18.68
N LYS A 142 -10.58 -2.65 17.84
CA LYS A 142 -10.42 -2.62 16.38
C LYS A 142 -11.14 -1.41 15.81
N LEU A 143 -10.40 -0.56 15.12
CA LEU A 143 -10.92 0.68 14.54
C LEU A 143 -10.67 0.63 13.03
N PRO A 144 -11.71 0.51 12.20
CA PRO A 144 -11.57 0.66 10.76
C PRO A 144 -11.09 2.07 10.42
N VAL A 145 -10.11 2.18 9.54
CA VAL A 145 -9.54 3.44 9.06
C VAL A 145 -9.83 3.56 7.57
N THR A 146 -10.28 4.73 7.16
CA THR A 146 -10.31 5.11 5.75
C THR A 146 -9.04 5.89 5.46
N ASP A 147 -8.29 5.41 4.48
CA ASP A 147 -6.98 5.93 4.14
C ASP A 147 -7.11 7.26 3.38
N ARG A 148 -6.28 8.23 3.76
CA ARG A 148 -6.21 9.53 3.09
C ARG A 148 -5.26 9.48 1.90
N ASP A 149 -4.25 8.63 1.95
CA ASP A 149 -3.33 8.37 0.88
C ASP A 149 -4.00 7.63 -0.27
N ARG A 150 -3.26 7.53 -1.38
CA ARG A 150 -3.81 7.07 -2.66
C ARG A 150 -2.90 6.05 -3.30
N CYS A 151 -3.46 4.89 -3.57
CA CYS A 151 -2.78 3.87 -4.34
C CYS A 151 -2.73 4.25 -5.83
N ILE A 152 -1.56 4.02 -6.42
CA ILE A 152 -1.31 4.05 -7.86
C ILE A 152 -1.07 2.63 -8.31
N PHE A 153 -1.80 2.16 -9.31
CA PHE A 153 -1.52 0.88 -9.96
C PHE A 153 -1.35 1.08 -11.47
N LEU A 154 -0.83 0.05 -12.14
CA LEU A 154 -0.54 0.07 -13.56
C LEU A 154 -1.48 -0.85 -14.33
N ALA A 155 -2.38 -0.27 -15.13
CA ALA A 155 -3.24 -1.05 -16.02
C ALA A 155 -2.47 -1.44 -17.29
N SER A 156 -2.65 -2.67 -17.76
CA SER A 156 -1.86 -3.23 -18.86
C SER A 156 -2.62 -4.21 -19.77
N ASN A 157 -3.95 -4.10 -19.84
CA ASN A 157 -4.82 -5.01 -20.57
C ASN A 157 -4.72 -6.46 -20.03
N SER A 158 -4.63 -6.58 -18.70
CA SER A 158 -4.65 -7.85 -17.99
C SER A 158 -5.97 -7.98 -17.24
N SER A 159 -6.62 -9.14 -17.33
CA SER A 159 -7.79 -9.45 -16.48
C SER A 159 -7.42 -9.63 -15.01
N THR A 160 -6.13 -9.74 -14.70
CA THR A 160 -5.61 -9.89 -13.35
C THR A 160 -4.83 -8.62 -12.98
N PRO A 161 -5.30 -7.86 -11.98
CA PRO A 161 -4.63 -6.64 -11.52
C PRO A 161 -3.21 -6.93 -11.01
N GLY A 162 -2.24 -6.06 -11.34
CA GLY A 162 -0.83 -6.24 -10.95
C GLY A 162 -0.06 -7.31 -11.77
N VAL A 163 -0.66 -7.87 -12.81
CA VAL A 163 0.00 -8.77 -13.77
C VAL A 163 0.31 -8.01 -15.06
N THR A 164 1.47 -8.28 -15.65
CA THR A 164 1.88 -7.72 -16.94
C THR A 164 1.01 -8.28 -18.07
N GLY A 165 0.11 -7.46 -18.62
CA GLY A 165 -0.51 -7.70 -19.91
C GLY A 165 0.28 -7.11 -21.07
N ALA A 166 -0.25 -7.24 -22.28
CA ALA A 166 0.41 -6.73 -23.49
C ALA A 166 0.56 -5.20 -23.49
N GLY A 167 -0.20 -4.47 -22.67
CA GLY A 167 -0.30 -3.02 -22.70
C GLY A 167 -1.34 -2.53 -23.70
N PHE A 168 -1.40 -1.21 -23.87
CA PHE A 168 -2.32 -0.52 -24.75
C PHE A 168 -1.57 0.28 -25.80
N THR A 169 -2.05 0.23 -27.04
CA THR A 169 -1.76 1.29 -28.03
C THR A 169 -2.35 2.61 -27.57
N ALA A 170 -1.97 3.73 -28.18
CA ALA A 170 -2.51 5.03 -27.81
C ALA A 170 -4.00 5.24 -28.19
N ASN A 171 -4.65 4.33 -28.93
CA ASN A 171 -6.11 4.36 -29.08
C ASN A 171 -6.79 3.88 -27.79
N LEU A 172 -6.88 4.78 -26.82
CA LEU A 172 -7.49 4.52 -25.52
C LEU A 172 -8.99 4.78 -25.51
N GLY A 173 -9.54 5.40 -26.57
CA GLY A 173 -10.90 5.94 -26.58
C GLY A 173 -10.99 7.34 -25.97
N GLY A 174 -9.90 8.11 -26.06
CA GLY A 174 -9.74 9.38 -25.37
C GLY A 174 -9.62 9.22 -23.85
N ILE A 175 -9.76 10.31 -23.11
CA ILE A 175 -9.60 10.31 -21.65
C ILE A 175 -10.66 9.45 -20.96
N ALA A 176 -11.92 9.53 -21.41
CA ALA A 176 -12.99 8.69 -20.86
C ALA A 176 -12.71 7.19 -21.06
N GLY A 177 -12.15 6.81 -22.21
CA GLY A 177 -11.76 5.42 -22.45
C GLY A 177 -10.52 4.99 -21.65
N ALA A 178 -9.55 5.88 -21.45
CA ALA A 178 -8.42 5.64 -20.57
C ALA A 178 -8.86 5.42 -19.10
N ASP A 179 -9.81 6.24 -18.62
CA ASP A 179 -10.41 6.05 -17.30
C ASP A 179 -11.17 4.72 -17.22
N ALA A 180 -12.00 4.39 -18.21
CA ALA A 180 -12.72 3.12 -18.23
C ALA A 180 -11.79 1.90 -18.15
N LYS A 181 -10.59 1.97 -18.73
CA LYS A 181 -9.56 0.93 -18.60
C LYS A 181 -9.00 0.84 -17.19
N CYS A 182 -8.69 1.97 -16.56
CA CYS A 182 -8.32 1.99 -15.14
C CYS A 182 -9.44 1.42 -14.24
N GLN A 183 -10.68 1.82 -14.47
CA GLN A 183 -11.82 1.33 -13.69
C GLN A 183 -12.03 -0.17 -13.84
N ALA A 184 -11.86 -0.70 -15.06
CA ALA A 184 -11.99 -2.13 -15.35
C ALA A 184 -10.87 -2.98 -14.73
N GLU A 185 -9.66 -2.44 -14.63
CA GLU A 185 -8.49 -3.15 -14.07
C GLU A 185 -8.22 -2.83 -12.60
N LYS A 186 -9.09 -2.07 -11.93
CA LYS A 186 -8.96 -1.76 -10.50
C LYS A 186 -8.80 -3.07 -9.70
N PRO A 187 -7.70 -3.24 -8.95
CA PRO A 187 -7.56 -4.34 -8.01
C PRO A 187 -8.65 -4.32 -6.93
N SER A 188 -9.22 -5.49 -6.63
CA SER A 188 -10.26 -5.62 -5.60
C SER A 188 -9.76 -5.28 -4.20
N ALA A 189 -8.45 -5.42 -3.97
CA ALA A 189 -7.80 -5.06 -2.71
C ALA A 189 -7.68 -3.54 -2.50
N LEU A 190 -7.73 -2.75 -3.58
CA LEU A 190 -7.60 -1.31 -3.44
C LEU A 190 -8.90 -0.67 -2.93
N PRO A 191 -8.82 0.37 -2.09
CA PRO A 191 -9.97 1.11 -1.57
C PRO A 191 -10.92 1.68 -2.61
N GLY A 192 -12.12 2.07 -2.16
CA GLY A 192 -13.09 2.81 -2.97
C GLY A 192 -13.71 2.03 -4.13
N THR A 193 -14.56 2.74 -4.87
CA THR A 193 -15.26 2.22 -6.05
C THR A 193 -14.40 2.32 -7.30
N ALA A 194 -14.68 1.49 -8.32
CA ALA A 194 -13.98 1.54 -9.60
C ALA A 194 -13.98 2.97 -10.19
N SER A 195 -15.13 3.65 -10.18
CA SER A 195 -15.31 5.00 -10.74
C SER A 195 -14.42 6.10 -10.14
N GLU A 196 -13.82 5.87 -8.97
CA GLU A 196 -12.87 6.81 -8.36
C GLU A 196 -11.49 6.78 -9.03
N TYR A 197 -11.21 5.79 -9.88
CA TYR A 197 -9.90 5.61 -10.51
C TYR A 197 -9.86 6.22 -11.90
N LYS A 198 -8.86 7.07 -12.11
CA LYS A 198 -8.61 7.81 -13.34
C LYS A 198 -7.20 7.59 -13.85
N ALA A 199 -7.04 7.64 -15.17
CA ALA A 199 -5.73 7.63 -15.81
C ALA A 199 -5.02 8.96 -15.59
N LEU A 200 -3.78 8.92 -15.10
CA LEU A 200 -2.87 10.05 -15.03
C LEU A 200 -2.30 10.32 -16.44
N LEU A 201 -3.09 11.05 -17.22
CA LEU A 201 -2.86 11.26 -18.66
C LEU A 201 -3.22 12.70 -19.03
N GLY A 202 -2.30 13.43 -19.65
CA GLY A 202 -2.48 14.85 -19.96
C GLY A 202 -3.08 15.09 -21.35
N ILE A 203 -4.00 16.06 -21.44
CA ILE A 203 -4.40 16.74 -22.68
C ILE A 203 -4.47 18.25 -22.40
N GLU A 204 -4.06 19.11 -23.34
CA GLU A 204 -4.02 20.55 -23.06
C GLU A 204 -5.41 21.14 -22.72
N GLY A 205 -6.43 20.76 -23.48
CA GLY A 205 -7.82 21.21 -23.30
C GLY A 205 -8.61 20.47 -22.22
N PHE A 206 -8.04 19.43 -21.61
CA PHE A 206 -8.73 18.58 -20.63
C PHE A 206 -7.72 17.80 -19.78
N ARG A 207 -7.91 17.70 -18.46
CA ARG A 207 -6.94 17.03 -17.56
C ARG A 207 -5.55 17.67 -17.68
N ASN A 208 -5.48 18.92 -17.23
CA ASN A 208 -4.31 19.77 -17.30
C ASN A 208 -4.09 20.44 -15.92
N PRO A 209 -3.02 20.08 -15.17
CA PRO A 209 -2.78 20.65 -13.86
C PRO A 209 -2.22 22.07 -13.94
N THR A 210 -1.77 22.54 -15.11
CA THR A 210 -1.09 23.83 -15.28
C THR A 210 -2.03 24.94 -15.74
N LYS A 211 -3.34 24.75 -15.67
CA LYS A 211 -4.34 25.73 -16.13
C LYS A 211 -5.57 25.75 -15.23
N THR A 212 -5.96 26.96 -14.80
CA THR A 212 -7.14 27.13 -13.94
C THR A 212 -8.46 26.77 -14.63
N GLY A 213 -9.40 26.22 -13.85
CA GLY A 213 -10.75 25.89 -14.30
C GLY A 213 -11.03 24.39 -14.35
N THR A 214 -11.90 23.95 -15.26
CA THR A 214 -12.41 22.56 -15.28
C THR A 214 -11.33 21.50 -15.51
N SER A 215 -10.26 21.87 -16.23
CA SER A 215 -9.17 20.94 -16.57
C SER A 215 -8.31 20.55 -15.36
N GLU A 216 -8.15 21.44 -14.37
CA GLU A 216 -7.39 21.14 -13.14
C GLU A 216 -8.23 20.34 -12.14
N VAL A 217 -9.54 20.54 -12.14
CA VAL A 217 -10.47 19.83 -11.27
C VAL A 217 -10.47 18.33 -11.60
N ASP A 218 -10.45 18.01 -12.90
CA ASP A 218 -10.40 16.63 -13.38
C ASP A 218 -9.03 15.97 -13.19
N TRP A 219 -7.99 16.74 -12.85
CA TRP A 219 -6.64 16.20 -12.64
C TRP A 219 -6.59 15.17 -11.49
N PRO A 220 -5.99 13.97 -11.68
CA PRO A 220 -6.00 12.92 -10.67
C PRO A 220 -5.19 13.22 -9.41
N LEU A 221 -4.09 13.97 -9.51
CA LEU A 221 -3.22 14.24 -8.35
C LEU A 221 -3.70 15.45 -7.55
N LYS A 222 -3.65 15.36 -6.22
CA LYS A 222 -4.11 16.37 -5.27
C LYS A 222 -3.02 16.78 -4.29
N VAL A 223 -3.05 18.04 -3.87
CA VAL A 223 -2.02 18.63 -2.99
C VAL A 223 -2.10 18.02 -1.59
N GLY A 224 -0.95 17.65 -1.03
CA GLY A 224 -0.84 17.13 0.34
C GLY A 224 -1.21 15.66 0.50
N ILE A 225 -1.52 14.96 -0.59
CA ILE A 225 -1.83 13.52 -0.59
C ILE A 225 -0.57 12.71 -0.86
N ARG A 226 -0.30 11.65 -0.08
CA ARG A 226 0.78 10.70 -0.38
C ARG A 226 0.27 9.67 -1.38
N TYR A 227 1.14 9.31 -2.31
CA TYR A 227 0.84 8.32 -3.36
C TYR A 227 1.75 7.12 -3.22
N PHE A 228 1.18 5.93 -3.19
CA PHE A 228 1.91 4.67 -3.03
C PHE A 228 1.78 3.80 -4.28
N SER A 229 2.85 3.11 -4.67
CA SER A 229 2.83 2.15 -5.77
C SER A 229 2.22 0.84 -5.30
N TYR A 230 1.14 0.39 -5.92
CA TYR A 230 0.50 -0.89 -5.62
C TYR A 230 1.07 -2.02 -6.48
N SER A 231 1.25 -3.18 -5.86
CA SER A 231 1.47 -4.46 -6.53
C SER A 231 0.74 -5.58 -5.80
N ALA A 232 0.25 -6.58 -6.54
CA ALA A 232 -0.39 -7.74 -5.92
C ALA A 232 0.56 -8.55 -5.03
N GLN A 233 1.87 -8.48 -5.29
CA GLN A 233 2.91 -9.16 -4.52
C GLN A 233 3.43 -8.33 -3.33
N ALA A 234 3.10 -7.04 -3.28
CA ALA A 234 3.44 -6.13 -2.19
C ALA A 234 2.31 -5.08 -2.07
N PRO A 235 1.14 -5.47 -1.51
CA PRO A 235 -0.04 -4.63 -1.46
C PRO A 235 0.13 -3.35 -0.66
N GLU A 236 0.99 -3.38 0.37
CA GLU A 236 1.39 -2.23 1.19
C GLU A 236 2.06 -1.12 0.35
N GLY A 237 2.69 -1.53 -0.75
CA GLY A 237 3.29 -0.62 -1.69
C GLY A 237 4.50 0.14 -1.18
N ALA A 238 4.98 1.07 -2.02
CA ALA A 238 6.07 1.98 -1.65
C ALA A 238 5.66 3.42 -1.92
N LEU A 239 5.98 4.32 -0.98
CA LEU A 239 5.73 5.75 -1.14
C LEU A 239 6.45 6.26 -2.39
N ILE A 240 5.68 6.74 -3.37
CA ILE A 240 6.18 7.34 -4.61
C ILE A 240 6.55 8.80 -4.34
N ALA A 241 5.58 9.58 -3.86
CA ALA A 241 5.75 11.00 -3.56
C ALA A 241 4.52 11.54 -2.81
N THR A 242 4.67 12.73 -2.24
CA THR A 242 3.55 13.57 -1.80
C THR A 242 3.24 14.59 -2.89
N GLY A 243 1.96 14.74 -3.24
CA GLY A 243 1.53 15.74 -4.22
C GLY A 243 1.83 17.17 -3.75
N VAL A 244 2.56 17.94 -4.55
CA VAL A 244 2.90 19.33 -4.27
C VAL A 244 2.11 20.29 -5.15
N SER A 245 1.83 21.48 -4.63
CA SER A 245 1.19 22.54 -5.42
C SER A 245 2.14 23.01 -6.51
N ASN A 246 1.62 23.20 -7.71
CA ASN A 246 2.31 23.88 -8.81
C ASN A 246 1.94 25.38 -8.88
N GLY A 247 1.27 25.92 -7.87
CA GLY A 247 0.83 27.31 -7.81
C GLY A 247 -0.36 27.66 -8.70
N ILE A 248 -1.00 26.66 -9.33
CA ILE A 248 -2.14 26.84 -10.22
C ILE A 248 -3.34 26.08 -9.66
N GLY A 249 -4.47 26.76 -9.56
CA GLY A 249 -5.70 26.19 -9.02
C GLY A 249 -5.73 26.04 -7.51
N THR A 250 -6.84 25.49 -7.01
CA THR A 250 -7.08 25.31 -5.57
C THR A 250 -6.83 23.90 -5.07
N GLY A 251 -6.38 22.95 -5.91
CA GLY A 251 -6.18 21.57 -5.43
C GLY A 251 -5.49 20.56 -6.33
N SER A 252 -5.09 20.89 -7.56
CA SER A 252 -4.28 20.00 -8.41
C SER A 252 -2.82 19.95 -7.94
N ALA A 253 -2.23 18.76 -7.95
CA ALA A 253 -0.83 18.58 -7.62
C ALA A 253 0.01 18.07 -8.79
N ILE A 254 1.31 18.22 -8.62
CA ILE A 254 2.34 17.53 -9.40
C ILE A 254 3.24 16.75 -8.44
N PHE A 255 4.11 15.89 -8.97
CA PHE A 255 5.21 15.35 -8.18
C PHE A 255 6.45 16.24 -8.31
N SER A 256 7.16 16.42 -7.20
CA SER A 256 8.53 16.93 -7.21
C SER A 256 9.50 15.79 -7.50
N PHE A 257 10.52 16.05 -8.31
CA PHE A 257 11.58 15.09 -8.58
C PHE A 257 12.84 15.40 -7.74
N PRO A 258 13.59 14.37 -7.29
CA PRO A 258 13.33 12.96 -7.50
C PRO A 258 12.15 12.43 -6.65
N LEU A 259 11.48 11.41 -7.16
CA LEU A 259 10.48 10.61 -6.43
C LEU A 259 11.17 9.79 -5.33
N ASN A 260 10.43 9.44 -4.27
CA ASN A 260 10.88 8.53 -3.21
C ASN A 260 11.04 7.08 -3.73
N SER A 261 10.17 6.66 -4.65
CA SER A 261 10.25 5.39 -5.36
C SER A 261 9.72 5.53 -6.79
N SER A 262 9.98 4.54 -7.65
CA SER A 262 9.44 4.52 -9.01
C SER A 262 7.92 4.32 -9.01
N ILE A 263 7.26 4.78 -10.08
CA ILE A 263 5.80 4.62 -10.23
C ILE A 263 5.41 3.15 -10.31
N ASN A 264 6.18 2.34 -11.04
CA ASN A 264 6.05 0.89 -10.94
C ASN A 264 6.69 0.39 -9.65
N HIS A 265 6.01 -0.56 -9.02
CA HIS A 265 6.55 -1.25 -7.86
C HIS A 265 7.79 -2.08 -8.23
N SER A 266 8.69 -2.34 -7.28
CA SER A 266 9.93 -3.12 -7.50
C SER A 266 9.70 -4.58 -7.92
N THR A 267 8.51 -5.11 -7.62
CA THR A 267 8.06 -6.46 -7.99
C THR A 267 7.42 -6.51 -9.38
N ASP A 268 7.26 -5.36 -10.04
CA ASP A 268 6.72 -5.27 -11.39
C ASP A 268 7.80 -5.61 -12.43
N ALA A 269 7.60 -6.74 -13.11
CA ALA A 269 8.54 -7.26 -14.11
C ALA A 269 8.34 -6.68 -15.52
N SER A 270 7.35 -5.82 -15.75
CA SER A 270 7.06 -5.29 -17.09
C SER A 270 8.11 -4.30 -17.57
N ALA A 271 8.54 -4.48 -18.82
CA ALA A 271 9.41 -3.53 -19.51
C ALA A 271 8.65 -2.38 -20.19
N LEU A 272 7.32 -2.33 -20.10
CA LEU A 272 6.51 -1.33 -20.80
C LEU A 272 6.58 0.04 -20.10
N SER A 273 6.77 1.08 -20.90
CA SER A 273 6.59 2.49 -20.53
C SER A 273 5.13 2.81 -20.13
N PHE A 274 4.88 4.06 -19.75
CA PHE A 274 3.58 4.60 -19.38
C PHE A 274 3.14 5.68 -20.38
N TRP A 275 1.89 5.63 -20.84
CA TRP A 275 1.32 6.78 -21.53
C TRP A 275 1.10 7.93 -20.55
N THR A 276 1.63 9.11 -20.87
CA THR A 276 1.49 10.31 -20.01
C THR A 276 1.10 11.56 -20.81
N GLY A 277 1.69 11.75 -21.99
CA GLY A 277 1.46 12.89 -22.88
C GLY A 277 1.72 14.26 -22.24
N MET A 278 2.64 14.31 -21.29
CA MET A 278 3.03 15.52 -20.58
C MET A 278 4.56 15.62 -20.56
N ASN A 279 5.06 16.84 -20.42
CA ASN A 279 6.49 17.07 -20.23
C ASN A 279 6.90 16.94 -18.74
N SER A 280 8.19 17.14 -18.44
CA SER A 280 8.74 17.03 -17.08
C SER A 280 8.18 18.04 -16.07
N THR A 281 7.47 19.07 -16.53
CA THR A 281 6.78 20.04 -15.67
C THR A 281 5.27 19.76 -15.61
N PHE A 282 4.84 18.56 -15.99
CA PHE A 282 3.44 18.14 -16.05
C PHE A 282 2.56 18.97 -16.99
N TYR A 283 3.15 19.74 -17.91
CA TYR A 283 2.40 20.46 -18.93
C TYR A 283 1.99 19.46 -20.03
N PRO A 284 0.68 19.28 -20.31
CA PRO A 284 0.23 18.40 -21.38
C PRO A 284 0.70 18.89 -22.73
N LEU A 285 1.15 17.97 -23.57
CA LEU A 285 1.60 18.29 -24.92
C LEU A 285 0.41 18.37 -25.89
N VAL A 286 0.65 19.00 -27.04
CA VAL A 286 -0.39 19.31 -28.03
C VAL A 286 -0.14 18.60 -29.36
N GLY A 287 -1.21 18.48 -30.16
CA GLY A 287 -1.13 18.03 -31.54
C GLY A 287 -0.72 16.56 -31.67
N THR A 288 0.31 16.30 -32.47
CA THR A 288 0.74 14.94 -32.84
C THR A 288 1.46 14.18 -31.72
N TYR A 289 1.62 14.76 -30.53
CA TYR A 289 2.32 14.19 -29.37
C TYR A 289 1.38 13.61 -28.30
N THR A 290 0.08 13.56 -28.60
CA THR A 290 -0.94 12.89 -27.77
C THR A 290 -1.74 11.88 -28.59
N CYS A 291 -1.23 11.42 -29.74
CA CYS A 291 -1.90 10.41 -30.56
C CYS A 291 -3.37 10.76 -30.89
N SER A 292 -3.57 11.99 -31.37
CA SER A 292 -4.90 12.57 -31.61
C SER A 292 -5.77 12.49 -30.36
N ASN A 293 -5.26 12.98 -29.22
CA ASN A 293 -5.93 12.93 -27.92
C ASN A 293 -6.31 11.49 -27.50
N TYR A 294 -5.43 10.54 -27.78
CA TYR A 294 -5.55 9.11 -27.49
C TYR A 294 -6.76 8.44 -28.14
N THR A 295 -7.10 8.90 -29.35
CA THR A 295 -8.15 8.30 -30.19
C THR A 295 -7.57 7.60 -31.43
N ASP A 296 -6.26 7.71 -31.66
CA ASP A 296 -5.56 7.05 -32.75
C ASP A 296 -4.37 6.23 -32.21
N GLY A 297 -4.31 4.96 -32.59
CA GLY A 297 -3.23 4.03 -32.20
C GLY A 297 -2.38 3.61 -33.40
N THR A 298 -2.50 4.31 -34.53
CA THR A 298 -1.92 3.92 -35.82
C THR A 298 -0.91 4.94 -36.34
N THR A 299 -1.13 6.23 -36.10
CA THR A 299 -0.26 7.30 -36.60
C THR A 299 0.11 8.31 -35.51
N GLY A 300 1.27 8.95 -35.67
CA GLY A 300 1.76 9.99 -34.76
C GLY A 300 2.63 9.46 -33.62
N TYR A 301 2.82 10.31 -32.62
CA TYR A 301 3.64 10.03 -31.45
C TYR A 301 2.88 10.35 -30.15
N GLY A 302 3.28 9.70 -29.07
CA GLY A 302 2.81 10.05 -27.74
C GLY A 302 3.99 10.08 -26.78
N TYR A 303 3.96 11.01 -25.83
CA TYR A 303 4.99 11.07 -24.79
C TYR A 303 4.77 10.01 -23.70
N ASP A 304 5.86 9.42 -23.24
CA ASP A 304 5.88 8.44 -22.16
C ASP A 304 6.62 8.87 -20.90
N GLY A 305 6.21 8.27 -19.79
CA GLY A 305 7.06 8.02 -18.64
C GLY A 305 7.70 6.62 -18.71
N VAL A 306 8.88 6.46 -18.11
CA VAL A 306 9.59 5.18 -18.06
C VAL A 306 9.58 4.57 -16.65
N GLN A 307 9.58 3.25 -16.63
CA GLN A 307 9.73 2.40 -15.47
C GLN A 307 11.07 2.59 -14.74
N ASN A 308 11.14 2.21 -13.46
CA ASN A 308 12.35 2.21 -12.63
C ASN A 308 13.07 3.56 -12.56
N SER A 309 12.38 4.65 -12.89
CA SER A 309 12.89 6.00 -12.77
C SER A 309 12.26 6.71 -11.58
N THR A 310 13.10 7.44 -10.86
CA THR A 310 12.68 8.41 -9.85
C THR A 310 12.90 9.85 -10.33
N SER A 311 13.51 10.05 -11.49
CA SER A 311 13.68 11.38 -12.08
C SER A 311 12.42 11.81 -12.82
N SER A 312 12.44 13.00 -13.44
CA SER A 312 11.34 13.45 -14.29
C SER A 312 11.00 12.52 -15.45
N SER A 313 11.92 11.62 -15.85
CA SER A 313 11.63 10.61 -16.87
C SER A 313 10.57 9.60 -16.42
N ALA A 314 10.26 9.49 -15.13
CA ALA A 314 9.15 8.69 -14.63
C ALA A 314 7.78 9.11 -15.23
N ILE A 315 7.65 10.37 -15.63
CA ILE A 315 6.44 10.90 -16.30
C ILE A 315 6.69 11.39 -17.72
N SER A 316 7.95 11.71 -18.08
CA SER A 316 8.29 12.40 -19.31
C SER A 316 9.74 12.08 -19.69
N SER A 317 9.92 10.97 -20.38
CA SER A 317 11.19 10.52 -20.94
C SER A 317 11.36 11.03 -22.37
N TYR A 318 10.51 10.57 -23.28
CA TYR A 318 10.56 10.95 -24.69
C TYR A 318 9.19 10.73 -25.34
N TYR A 319 9.15 10.57 -26.66
CA TYR A 319 7.99 10.13 -27.38
C TYR A 319 8.28 8.88 -28.19
N PHE A 320 7.23 8.11 -28.45
CA PHE A 320 7.29 6.87 -29.19
C PHE A 320 5.99 6.71 -30.01
N SER A 321 6.01 5.80 -30.98
CA SER A 321 4.90 5.64 -31.94
C SER A 321 3.59 5.33 -31.21
N CYS A 322 2.47 5.89 -31.68
CA CYS A 322 1.13 5.59 -31.14
C CYS A 322 0.73 4.11 -31.26
N THR A 323 1.43 3.35 -32.13
CA THR A 323 1.29 1.90 -32.28
C THR A 323 1.97 1.10 -31.18
N ASN A 324 2.90 1.71 -30.44
CA ASN A 324 3.64 1.01 -29.40
C ASN A 324 2.73 0.72 -28.21
N LEU A 325 3.04 -0.34 -27.49
CA LEU A 325 2.31 -0.74 -26.30
C LEU A 325 2.91 -0.05 -25.07
N ALA A 326 2.05 0.56 -24.26
CA ALA A 326 2.41 1.11 -22.97
C ALA A 326 1.26 0.94 -21.97
N ARG A 327 1.57 1.16 -20.70
CA ARG A 327 0.63 1.01 -19.58
C ARG A 327 -0.01 2.33 -19.21
N LEU A 328 -1.08 2.26 -18.42
CA LEU A 328 -1.70 3.44 -17.84
C LEU A 328 -1.39 3.52 -16.36
N ILE A 329 -1.04 4.72 -15.89
CA ILE A 329 -0.93 5.02 -14.48
C ILE A 329 -2.32 5.34 -13.97
N CYS A 330 -2.86 4.49 -13.11
CA CYS A 330 -4.23 4.60 -12.60
C CYS A 330 -4.20 5.07 -11.15
N VAL A 331 -4.89 6.17 -10.87
CA VAL A 331 -4.85 6.87 -9.59
C VAL A 331 -6.27 7.05 -9.06
N ARG A 332 -6.48 6.76 -7.78
CA ARG A 332 -7.72 7.11 -7.08
C ARG A 332 -7.77 8.63 -6.86
N GLN A 333 -8.85 9.28 -7.29
CA GLN A 333 -9.08 10.71 -7.08
C GLN A 333 -9.71 11.00 -5.72
#